data_AF-A0A7V1NPM7-F1
#
_entry.id   AF-A0A7V1NPM7-F1
#
_cell.length_a   1.000
_cell.length_b   1.000
_cell.length_c   1.000
_cell.angle_alpha   90.00
_cell.angle_beta   90.00
_cell.angle_gamma   90.00
#
_symmetry.space_group_name_H-M   'P 1'
#
loop_
_entity.id
_entity.type
_entity.pdbx_description
1 polymer ?
#
loop_
_entity_poly.entity_id
_entity_poly.type
_entity_poly.pdbx_seq_one_letter_code
_entity_poly.pdbx_strand_id
1 'polypeptide(L)'
;TGADNIFFESPDKIIARHKESSRNYFILKDKKFAYALPSFIQVNEEQNENIINIITGYIKNIGINFKNVLDLYCGYGNITLFLAAYAKTVTGIEANSFSIKLGEKNLKLNNIKNINFIMSDVVTFIEKADKKMARYDLIVLDPPKAGIKGLVPKIAKLNPAFVIYVSCDTVTLLRDLKAFVKMGYTLEQINLIDMFPRTYHMEHIAFLSK
;
A
#
# COMPACT_ATOMS: atom_id res chain seq x y z
N THR A 1 21.79 -13.67 23.84
CA THR A 1 20.78 -13.12 24.78
C THR A 1 19.65 -12.52 23.96
N GLY A 2 18.83 -13.30 23.26
CA GLY A 2 18.10 -14.48 23.72
C GLY A 2 16.75 -14.03 24.29
N ALA A 3 15.89 -13.47 23.44
CA ALA A 3 14.50 -13.16 23.77
C ALA A 3 13.61 -14.08 22.93
N ASP A 4 13.66 -15.37 23.26
CA ASP A 4 13.03 -16.45 22.48
C ASP A 4 11.54 -16.66 22.79
N ASN A 5 10.87 -15.65 23.36
CA ASN A 5 9.51 -15.79 23.87
C ASN A 5 8.72 -14.47 23.72
N ILE A 6 8.31 -14.15 22.49
CA ILE A 6 7.30 -13.12 22.25
C ILE A 6 5.96 -13.82 22.03
N PHE A 7 5.02 -13.61 22.95
CA PHE A 7 3.64 -14.12 22.86
C PHE A 7 2.70 -12.97 22.53
N PHE A 8 1.83 -13.15 21.53
CA PHE A 8 0.68 -12.28 21.29
C PHE A 8 -0.57 -13.03 21.72
N GLU A 9 -1.22 -12.57 22.78
CA GLU A 9 -2.51 -13.12 23.24
C GLU A 9 -3.66 -12.23 22.75
N SER A 10 -4.67 -12.89 22.18
CA SER A 10 -6.01 -12.37 21.93
C SER A 10 -7.02 -13.29 22.64
N PRO A 11 -8.11 -12.78 23.23
CA PRO A 11 -9.02 -13.54 24.10
C PRO A 11 -9.62 -14.80 23.46
N ASP A 12 -9.72 -14.85 22.13
CA ASP A 12 -10.43 -15.92 21.41
C ASP A 12 -9.51 -16.65 20.42
N LYS A 13 -8.50 -17.35 20.96
CA LYS A 13 -7.56 -18.30 20.31
C LYS A 13 -6.54 -17.75 19.30
N ILE A 14 -5.24 -17.80 19.66
CA ILE A 14 -4.12 -18.19 18.76
C ILE A 14 -3.02 -18.88 19.60
N ILE A 15 -2.64 -20.12 19.28
CA ILE A 15 -1.29 -20.64 19.58
C ILE A 15 -0.52 -20.66 18.26
N ALA A 16 0.13 -19.54 17.93
CA ALA A 16 1.13 -19.53 16.88
C ALA A 16 2.44 -20.02 17.52
N ARG A 17 2.70 -21.34 17.42
CA ARG A 17 4.05 -21.85 17.64
C ARG A 17 4.91 -21.35 16.48
N HIS A 18 5.71 -20.32 16.71
CA HIS A 18 6.84 -20.04 15.84
C HIS A 18 7.89 -21.14 16.09
N LYS A 19 7.72 -22.29 15.43
CA LYS A 19 8.88 -23.13 15.14
C LYS A 19 9.79 -22.25 14.30
N GLU A 20 11.08 -22.18 14.64
CA GLU A 20 12.13 -21.76 13.72
C GLU A 20 12.00 -22.59 12.45
N SER A 21 11.21 -22.06 11.52
CA SER A 21 11.31 -22.40 10.13
C SER A 21 12.53 -21.63 9.66
N SER A 22 13.46 -22.31 9.02
CA SER A 22 14.67 -21.78 8.38
C SER A 22 14.43 -20.69 7.31
N ARG A 23 13.26 -20.06 7.30
CA ARG A 23 12.79 -19.09 6.31
C ARG A 23 12.49 -17.77 7.02
N ASN A 24 13.32 -16.77 6.75
CA ASN A 24 13.15 -15.37 7.18
C ASN A 24 12.07 -14.63 6.34
N TYR A 25 10.94 -15.28 6.04
CA TYR A 25 9.82 -14.71 5.29
C TYR A 25 8.48 -15.36 5.66
N PHE A 26 7.39 -14.61 5.53
CA PHE A 26 6.02 -15.13 5.52
C PHE A 26 5.48 -15.16 4.08
N ILE A 27 4.35 -15.84 3.85
CA ILE A 27 3.71 -15.92 2.55
C ILE A 27 2.39 -15.18 2.65
N LEU A 28 2.11 -14.31 1.69
CA LEU A 28 0.82 -13.65 1.53
C LEU A 28 0.38 -13.91 0.09
N LYS A 29 -0.73 -14.62 -0.07
CA LYS A 29 -1.15 -15.20 -1.35
C LYS A 29 -0.04 -16.04 -2.00
N ASP A 30 0.45 -15.64 -3.16
CA ASP A 30 1.50 -16.29 -3.94
C ASP A 30 2.89 -15.62 -3.77
N LYS A 31 3.01 -14.63 -2.88
CA LYS A 31 4.22 -13.82 -2.70
C LYS A 31 4.90 -14.10 -1.37
N LYS A 32 6.23 -14.10 -1.38
CA LYS A 32 7.08 -14.23 -0.18
C LYS A 32 7.49 -12.85 0.32
N PHE A 33 7.27 -12.59 1.59
CA PHE A 33 7.61 -11.33 2.25
C PHE A 33 8.61 -11.56 3.37
N ALA A 34 9.81 -11.05 3.20
CA ALA A 34 10.79 -10.96 4.26
C ALA A 34 10.28 -10.06 5.38
N TYR A 35 10.53 -10.48 6.62
CA TYR A 35 10.29 -9.68 7.82
C TYR A 35 11.58 -9.60 8.63
N ALA A 36 11.71 -8.53 9.41
CA ALA A 36 12.81 -8.34 10.34
C ALA A 36 12.40 -7.34 11.41
N LEU A 37 12.63 -7.64 12.69
CA LEU A 37 12.24 -6.74 13.76
C LEU A 37 13.22 -5.55 13.86
N PRO A 38 12.72 -4.31 14.06
CA PRO A 38 11.31 -3.91 14.03
C PRO A 38 10.84 -3.56 12.60
N SER A 39 9.89 -4.33 12.05
CA SER A 39 9.19 -4.02 10.78
C SER A 39 7.69 -3.89 11.03
N PHE A 40 7.06 -2.90 10.42
CA PHE A 40 5.60 -2.89 10.33
C PHE A 40 5.14 -4.02 9.40
N ILE A 41 4.18 -4.81 9.88
CA ILE A 41 3.43 -5.80 9.10
C ILE A 41 1.95 -5.61 9.43
N GLN A 42 1.08 -5.94 8.48
CA GLN A 42 -0.36 -5.90 8.75
C GLN A 42 -0.70 -6.95 9.81
N VAL A 43 -1.44 -6.54 10.84
CA VAL A 43 -1.70 -7.41 12.00
C VAL A 43 -2.68 -8.53 11.70
N ASN A 44 -3.59 -8.31 10.76
CA ASN A 44 -4.61 -9.27 10.36
C ASN A 44 -4.34 -9.69 8.91
N GLU A 45 -3.75 -10.88 8.77
CA GLU A 45 -3.33 -11.42 7.46
C GLU A 45 -4.51 -11.63 6.52
N GLU A 46 -5.64 -12.14 7.01
CA GLU A 46 -6.85 -12.36 6.22
C GLU A 46 -7.39 -11.03 5.65
N GLN A 47 -7.46 -10.00 6.49
CA GLN A 47 -7.94 -8.69 6.04
C GLN A 47 -6.95 -7.98 5.13
N ASN A 48 -5.65 -8.19 5.33
CA ASN A 48 -4.63 -7.72 4.39
C ASN A 48 -4.78 -8.39 3.01
N GLU A 49 -5.02 -9.71 2.99
CA GLU A 49 -5.32 -10.41 1.74
C GLU A 49 -6.60 -9.86 1.08
N ASN A 50 -7.63 -9.54 1.86
CA ASN A 50 -8.85 -8.90 1.36
C ASN A 50 -8.57 -7.51 0.74
N ILE A 51 -7.75 -6.67 1.38
CA ILE A 51 -7.31 -5.38 0.80
C ILE A 51 -6.68 -5.61 -0.58
N ILE A 52 -5.74 -6.56 -0.68
CA ILE A 52 -5.07 -6.88 -1.94
C ILE A 52 -6.06 -7.42 -2.98
N ASN A 53 -7.00 -8.27 -2.57
CA ASN A 53 -8.04 -8.81 -3.46
C ASN A 53 -8.95 -7.71 -4.01
N ILE A 54 -9.38 -6.77 -3.16
CA ILE A 54 -10.24 -5.65 -3.56
C ILE A 54 -9.50 -4.72 -4.53
N ILE A 55 -8.26 -4.34 -4.22
CA ILE A 55 -7.43 -3.48 -5.09
C ILE A 55 -7.16 -4.16 -6.44
N THR A 56 -6.67 -5.40 -6.42
CA THR A 56 -6.35 -6.12 -7.67
C THR A 56 -7.59 -6.51 -8.45
N GLY A 57 -8.74 -6.76 -7.80
CA GLY A 57 -10.03 -6.98 -8.44
C GLY A 57 -10.53 -5.76 -9.19
N TYR A 58 -10.46 -4.58 -8.55
CA TYR A 58 -10.79 -3.31 -9.21
C TYR A 58 -9.90 -3.05 -10.44
N ILE A 59 -8.57 -3.23 -10.29
CA ILE A 59 -7.62 -3.08 -11.40
C ILE A 59 -7.95 -4.03 -12.57
N LYS A 60 -8.28 -5.29 -12.28
CA LYS A 60 -8.71 -6.24 -13.32
C LYS A 60 -9.99 -5.79 -14.02
N ASN A 61 -10.95 -5.23 -13.29
CA ASN A 61 -12.21 -4.75 -13.85
C ASN A 61 -12.03 -3.54 -14.78
N ILE A 62 -11.02 -2.69 -14.55
CA ILE A 62 -10.65 -1.63 -15.51
C ILE A 62 -10.21 -2.25 -16.85
N GLY A 63 -9.56 -3.42 -16.81
CA GLY A 63 -9.24 -4.20 -18.02
C GLY A 63 -8.09 -3.63 -18.85
N ILE A 64 -7.29 -2.73 -18.31
CA ILE A 64 -6.10 -2.16 -18.98
C ILE A 64 -4.82 -2.56 -18.26
N ASN A 65 -3.72 -2.65 -19.01
CA ASN A 65 -2.39 -2.77 -18.43
C ASN A 65 -1.78 -1.37 -18.30
N PHE A 66 -1.52 -0.92 -17.07
CA PHE A 66 -0.99 0.40 -16.80
C PHE A 66 0.45 0.54 -17.34
N LYS A 67 0.86 1.73 -17.80
CA LYS A 67 2.25 1.95 -18.20
C LYS A 67 3.10 2.23 -16.97
N ASN A 68 2.67 3.20 -16.16
CA ASN A 68 3.40 3.58 -14.94
C ASN A 68 2.42 3.67 -13.77
N VAL A 69 2.71 2.92 -12.70
CA VAL A 69 1.98 2.98 -11.43
C VAL A 69 2.86 3.61 -10.37
N LEU A 70 2.30 4.49 -9.54
CA LEU A 70 2.97 5.06 -8.38
C LEU A 70 2.29 4.57 -7.11
N ASP A 71 3.06 4.01 -6.19
CA ASP A 71 2.61 3.59 -4.88
C ASP A 71 3.27 4.49 -3.83
N LEU A 72 2.48 5.35 -3.18
CA LEU A 72 2.97 6.29 -2.18
C LEU A 72 2.73 5.73 -0.78
N TYR A 73 3.74 5.87 0.09
CA TYR A 73 3.78 5.25 1.41
C TYR A 73 3.81 3.71 1.32
N CYS A 74 4.61 3.20 0.37
CA CYS A 74 4.55 1.79 -0.03
C CYS A 74 5.08 0.80 1.02
N GLY A 75 5.73 1.29 2.09
CA GLY A 75 6.34 0.45 3.12
C GLY A 75 7.31 -0.56 2.52
N TYR A 76 7.17 -1.82 2.93
CA TYR A 76 7.98 -2.95 2.42
C TYR A 76 7.42 -3.57 1.12
N GLY A 77 6.47 -2.89 0.47
CA GLY A 77 5.89 -3.32 -0.80
C GLY A 77 4.65 -4.20 -0.67
N ASN A 78 3.90 -4.09 0.42
CA ASN A 78 2.73 -4.94 0.71
C ASN A 78 1.73 -4.98 -0.46
N ILE A 79 1.34 -3.80 -0.96
CA ILE A 79 0.48 -3.66 -2.15
C ILE A 79 1.33 -3.67 -3.43
N THR A 80 2.45 -2.94 -3.42
CA THR A 80 3.33 -2.71 -4.58
C THR A 80 3.70 -4.00 -5.33
N LEU A 81 4.03 -5.07 -4.61
CA LEU A 81 4.44 -6.33 -5.22
C LEU A 81 3.34 -6.98 -6.07
N PHE A 82 2.07 -6.78 -5.71
CA PHE A 82 0.94 -7.30 -6.48
C PHE A 82 0.60 -6.42 -7.68
N LEU A 83 0.95 -5.12 -7.64
CA LEU A 83 0.77 -4.20 -8.76
C LEU A 83 1.67 -4.53 -9.95
N ALA A 84 2.79 -5.24 -9.74
CA ALA A 84 3.72 -5.65 -10.80
C ALA A 84 3.05 -6.44 -11.93
N ALA A 85 1.97 -7.18 -11.65
CA ALA A 85 1.27 -7.97 -12.66
C ALA A 85 0.39 -7.13 -13.60
N TYR A 86 0.11 -5.87 -13.27
CA TYR A 86 -0.84 -5.02 -13.97
C TYR A 86 -0.22 -3.73 -14.53
N ALA A 87 1.12 -3.66 -14.54
CA ALA A 87 1.84 -2.48 -14.95
C ALA A 87 3.13 -2.79 -15.70
N LYS A 88 3.49 -1.95 -16.68
CA LYS A 88 4.82 -2.00 -17.30
C LYS A 88 5.91 -1.62 -16.31
N THR A 89 5.68 -0.60 -15.48
CA THR A 89 6.56 -0.20 -14.38
C THR A 89 5.76 0.23 -13.15
N VAL A 90 6.28 -0.05 -11.97
CA VAL A 90 5.74 0.42 -10.69
C VAL A 90 6.84 1.16 -9.95
N THR A 91 6.55 2.35 -9.43
CA THR A 91 7.44 3.09 -8.53
C THR A 91 6.84 3.11 -7.14
N GLY A 92 7.58 2.63 -6.13
CA GLY A 92 7.18 2.70 -4.72
C GLY A 92 7.97 3.79 -4.00
N ILE A 93 7.29 4.70 -3.31
CA ILE A 93 7.90 5.77 -2.52
C ILE A 93 7.69 5.50 -1.02
N GLU A 94 8.80 5.44 -0.29
CA GLU A 94 8.80 5.23 1.17
C GLU A 94 9.97 5.99 1.80
N ALA A 95 9.74 6.64 2.95
CA ALA A 95 10.77 7.42 3.65
C ALA A 95 11.68 6.53 4.52
N ASN A 96 11.14 5.41 4.99
CA ASN A 96 11.83 4.48 5.87
C ASN A 96 12.79 3.57 5.09
N SER A 97 14.09 3.82 5.26
CA SER A 97 15.16 3.05 4.60
C SER A 97 15.12 1.55 4.87
N PHE A 98 14.63 1.13 6.04
CA PHE A 98 14.52 -0.28 6.40
C PHE A 98 13.39 -0.97 5.63
N SER A 99 12.26 -0.29 5.45
CA SER A 99 11.15 -0.75 4.63
C SER A 99 11.56 -0.89 3.16
N ILE A 100 12.32 0.06 2.61
CA ILE A 100 12.89 -0.03 1.26
C ILE A 100 13.79 -1.27 1.12
N LYS A 101 14.71 -1.50 2.07
CA LYS A 101 15.59 -2.69 2.06
C LYS A 101 14.79 -4.00 2.10
N LEU A 102 13.72 -4.06 2.89
CA LEU A 102 12.80 -5.20 2.90
C LEU A 102 12.07 -5.34 1.56
N GLY A 103 11.57 -4.24 0.99
CA GLY A 103 10.96 -4.21 -0.34
C GLY A 103 11.88 -4.77 -1.43
N GLU A 104 13.13 -4.31 -1.49
CA GLU A 104 14.13 -4.82 -2.44
C GLU A 104 14.42 -6.32 -2.24
N LYS A 105 14.47 -6.79 -0.99
CA LYS A 105 14.59 -8.22 -0.68
C LYS A 105 13.37 -8.98 -1.17
N ASN A 106 12.17 -8.42 -1.01
CA ASN A 106 10.92 -9.01 -1.49
C ASN A 106 10.89 -9.10 -3.02
N LEU A 107 11.42 -8.11 -3.75
CA LEU A 107 11.57 -8.22 -5.22
C LEU A 107 12.43 -9.42 -5.61
N LYS A 108 13.57 -9.60 -4.94
CA LYS A 108 14.49 -10.74 -5.18
C LYS A 108 13.83 -12.07 -4.85
N LEU A 109 13.10 -12.16 -3.73
CA LEU A 109 12.41 -13.39 -3.30
C LEU A 109 11.30 -13.83 -4.28
N ASN A 110 10.72 -12.87 -5.01
CA ASN A 110 9.60 -13.11 -5.92
C ASN A 110 9.96 -13.00 -7.41
N ASN A 111 11.24 -12.79 -7.74
CA ASN A 111 11.74 -12.57 -9.10
C ASN A 111 11.03 -11.43 -9.85
N ILE A 112 10.64 -10.37 -9.14
CA ILE A 112 9.96 -9.20 -9.71
C ILE A 112 11.00 -8.18 -10.17
N LYS A 113 10.89 -7.71 -11.42
CA LYS A 113 11.91 -6.84 -12.06
C LYS A 113 11.40 -5.47 -12.49
N ASN A 114 10.08 -5.27 -12.51
CA ASN A 114 9.43 -4.04 -13.00
C ASN A 114 9.01 -3.08 -11.88
N ILE A 115 9.51 -3.28 -10.66
CA ILE A 115 9.30 -2.36 -9.53
C ILE A 115 10.62 -1.65 -9.22
N ASN A 116 10.55 -0.33 -9.03
CA ASN A 116 11.63 0.48 -8.51
C ASN A 116 11.19 1.16 -7.21
N PHE A 117 11.90 0.91 -6.11
CA PHE A 117 11.68 1.62 -4.86
C PHE A 117 12.56 2.87 -4.79
N ILE A 118 12.00 3.97 -4.29
CA ILE A 118 12.73 5.23 -4.08
C ILE A 118 12.57 5.63 -2.62
N MET A 119 13.71 5.76 -1.93
CA MET A 119 13.74 6.25 -0.56
C MET A 119 13.54 7.77 -0.56
N SER A 120 12.33 8.22 -0.23
CA SER A 120 11.99 9.64 -0.18
C SER A 120 10.79 9.89 0.72
N ASP A 121 10.75 11.07 1.34
CA ASP A 121 9.52 11.60 1.89
C ASP A 121 8.51 11.88 0.75
N VAL A 122 7.27 11.41 0.90
CA VAL A 122 6.25 11.51 -0.14
C VAL A 122 5.91 12.96 -0.47
N VAL A 123 5.85 13.85 0.53
CA VAL A 123 5.58 15.27 0.31
C VAL A 123 6.68 15.87 -0.58
N THR A 124 7.93 15.62 -0.22
CA THR A 124 9.12 16.07 -0.95
C THR A 124 9.17 15.51 -2.37
N PHE A 125 8.85 14.21 -2.54
CA PHE A 125 8.81 13.57 -3.86
C PHE A 125 7.76 14.23 -4.75
N ILE A 126 6.54 14.39 -4.25
CA ILE A 126 5.42 14.99 -4.99
C ILE A 126 5.66 16.47 -5.28
N GLU A 127 6.38 17.19 -4.42
CA GLU A 127 6.76 18.59 -4.64
C GLU A 127 7.76 18.78 -5.76
N LYS A 128 8.70 17.83 -5.89
CA LYS A 128 9.70 17.82 -6.95
C LYS A 128 9.17 17.24 -8.24
N ALA A 129 8.06 16.49 -8.18
CA ALA A 129 7.45 15.89 -9.34
C ALA A 129 6.89 16.95 -10.29
N ASP A 130 7.49 17.07 -11.46
CA ASP A 130 7.04 17.95 -12.54
C ASP A 130 6.33 17.15 -13.64
N LYS A 131 5.74 17.84 -14.61
CA LYS A 131 5.08 17.20 -15.76
C LYS A 131 6.04 16.47 -16.70
N LYS A 132 7.36 16.67 -16.57
CA LYS A 132 8.39 16.00 -17.36
C LYS A 132 8.78 14.66 -16.74
N MET A 133 8.52 14.44 -15.45
CA MET A 133 8.57 13.11 -14.84
C MET A 133 7.56 12.16 -15.51
N ALA A 134 7.80 10.86 -15.36
CA ALA A 134 6.94 9.82 -15.92
C ALA A 134 5.47 10.09 -15.57
N ARG A 135 4.60 10.10 -16.59
CA ARG A 135 3.15 10.19 -16.38
C ARG A 135 2.70 8.89 -15.72
N TYR A 136 2.11 8.99 -14.53
CA TYR A 136 1.53 7.86 -13.83
C TYR A 136 0.07 7.69 -14.24
N ASP A 137 -0.34 6.49 -14.63
CA ASP A 137 -1.70 6.20 -15.05
C ASP A 137 -2.59 5.86 -13.84
N LEU A 138 -1.99 5.24 -12.82
CA LEU A 138 -2.60 4.87 -11.54
C LEU A 138 -1.69 5.31 -10.39
N ILE A 139 -2.29 5.91 -9.36
CA ILE A 139 -1.64 6.20 -8.08
C ILE A 139 -2.34 5.43 -6.96
N VAL A 140 -1.59 4.72 -6.14
CA VAL A 140 -2.04 4.07 -4.91
C VAL A 140 -1.51 4.85 -3.70
N LEU A 141 -2.35 5.05 -2.70
CA LEU A 141 -2.05 5.79 -1.47
C LEU A 141 -2.39 4.91 -0.26
N ASP A 142 -1.43 4.70 0.64
CA ASP A 142 -1.68 4.11 1.98
C ASP A 142 -1.00 4.96 3.09
N PRO A 143 -1.45 6.23 3.27
CA PRO A 143 -0.79 7.18 4.15
C PRO A 143 -0.98 6.85 5.64
N PRO A 144 -0.19 7.49 6.52
CA PRO A 144 -0.47 7.45 7.96
C PRO A 144 -1.84 8.06 8.30
N LYS A 145 -2.32 7.86 9.53
CA LYS A 145 -3.60 8.40 10.07
C LYS A 145 -3.89 9.88 9.79
N ALA A 146 -2.84 10.69 9.56
CA ALA A 146 -2.99 12.11 9.21
C ALA A 146 -3.60 12.35 7.81
N GLY A 147 -3.60 11.34 6.94
CA GLY A 147 -3.87 11.43 5.51
C GLY A 147 -2.76 12.18 4.77
N ILE A 148 -3.06 12.67 3.57
CA ILE A 148 -2.10 13.33 2.67
C ILE A 148 -2.15 14.86 2.71
N LYS A 149 -2.81 15.44 3.73
CA LYS A 149 -2.89 16.88 4.09
C LYS A 149 -2.41 17.87 3.01
N GLY A 150 -3.26 18.13 2.02
CA GLY A 150 -3.00 19.16 1.01
C GLY A 150 -2.13 18.74 -0.18
N LEU A 151 -1.71 17.47 -0.27
CA LEU A 151 -1.02 16.94 -1.44
C LEU A 151 -1.95 16.67 -2.63
N VAL A 152 -3.27 16.59 -2.41
CA VAL A 152 -4.25 16.24 -3.46
C VAL A 152 -4.08 17.09 -4.74
N PRO A 153 -3.97 18.44 -4.69
CA PRO A 153 -3.77 19.23 -5.90
C PRO A 153 -2.44 18.95 -6.61
N LYS A 154 -1.40 18.53 -5.87
CA LYS A 154 -0.10 18.17 -6.46
C LYS A 154 -0.15 16.79 -7.10
N ILE A 155 -0.78 15.82 -6.44
CA ILE A 155 -1.05 14.48 -7.00
C ILE A 155 -1.91 14.60 -8.27
N ALA A 156 -2.97 15.41 -8.25
CA ALA A 156 -3.82 15.65 -9.41
C ALA A 156 -3.07 16.29 -10.60
N LYS A 157 -2.00 17.05 -10.36
CA LYS A 157 -1.13 17.61 -11.43
C LYS A 157 -0.31 16.55 -12.15
N LEU A 158 -0.03 15.40 -11.51
CA LEU A 158 0.55 14.23 -12.16
C LEU A 158 -0.43 13.58 -13.15
N ASN A 159 -1.71 13.99 -13.07
CA ASN A 159 -2.80 13.61 -13.97
C ASN A 159 -2.98 12.08 -14.13
N PRO A 160 -3.03 11.31 -13.02
CA PRO A 160 -3.40 9.90 -13.12
C PRO A 160 -4.85 9.76 -13.55
N ALA A 161 -5.13 8.74 -14.35
CA ALA A 161 -6.49 8.39 -14.72
C ALA A 161 -7.23 7.76 -13.53
N PHE A 162 -6.51 7.05 -12.67
CA PHE A 162 -7.07 6.36 -11.51
C PHE A 162 -6.29 6.66 -10.23
N VAL A 163 -7.00 6.75 -9.11
CA VAL A 163 -6.43 6.85 -7.77
C VAL A 163 -7.10 5.83 -6.85
N ILE A 164 -6.29 5.05 -6.15
CA ILE A 164 -6.75 4.11 -5.11
C ILE A 164 -6.23 4.64 -3.78
N TYR A 165 -7.13 4.89 -2.83
CA TYR A 165 -6.79 5.46 -1.52
C TYR A 165 -7.21 4.49 -0.43
N VAL A 166 -6.23 3.87 0.24
CA VAL A 166 -6.38 3.08 1.45
C VAL A 166 -6.26 3.99 2.68
N SER A 167 -7.18 3.92 3.63
CA SER A 167 -7.15 4.78 4.81
C SER A 167 -7.80 4.15 6.04
N CYS A 168 -7.09 4.27 7.16
CA CYS A 168 -7.56 3.85 8.48
C CYS A 168 -8.36 4.94 9.24
N ASP A 169 -8.52 6.14 8.65
CA ASP A 169 -9.16 7.28 9.30
C ASP A 169 -10.20 7.95 8.38
N THR A 170 -11.47 7.81 8.75
CA THR A 170 -12.61 8.31 7.95
C THR A 170 -12.58 9.83 7.78
N VAL A 171 -12.17 10.58 8.80
CA VAL A 171 -12.24 12.06 8.77
C VAL A 171 -11.24 12.63 7.76
N THR A 172 -10.01 12.16 7.82
CA THR A 172 -8.94 12.59 6.91
C THR A 172 -9.17 12.07 5.49
N LEU A 173 -9.69 10.85 5.33
CA LEU A 173 -10.14 10.35 4.03
C LEU A 173 -11.20 11.27 3.41
N LEU A 174 -12.28 11.59 4.13
CA LEU A 174 -13.35 12.45 3.60
C LEU A 174 -12.87 13.84 3.22
N ARG A 175 -11.94 14.42 3.99
CA ARG A 175 -11.28 15.69 3.66
C ARG A 175 -10.54 15.58 2.32
N ASP A 176 -9.75 14.53 2.14
CA ASP A 176 -8.91 14.36 0.97
C ASP A 176 -9.75 14.00 -0.28
N LEU A 177 -10.79 13.16 -0.13
CA LEU A 177 -11.75 12.84 -1.21
C LEU A 177 -12.48 14.10 -1.71
N LYS A 178 -12.92 14.99 -0.81
CA LYS A 178 -13.50 16.28 -1.20
C LYS A 178 -12.53 17.12 -2.05
N ALA A 179 -11.23 17.06 -1.74
CA ALA A 179 -10.22 17.75 -2.54
C ALA A 179 -10.03 17.08 -3.91
N PHE A 180 -10.09 15.75 -4.01
CA PHE A 180 -9.99 15.03 -5.28
C PHE A 180 -11.17 15.36 -6.21
N VAL A 181 -12.38 15.40 -5.66
CA VAL A 181 -13.59 15.81 -6.41
C VAL A 181 -13.45 17.22 -6.96
N LYS A 182 -12.93 18.17 -6.17
CA LYS A 182 -12.63 19.54 -6.64
C LYS A 182 -11.59 19.57 -7.76
N MET A 183 -10.74 18.54 -7.87
CA MET A 183 -9.75 18.39 -8.94
C MET A 183 -10.26 17.60 -10.15
N GLY A 184 -11.56 17.28 -10.17
CA GLY A 184 -12.23 16.63 -11.31
C GLY A 184 -12.21 15.12 -11.26
N TYR A 185 -11.93 14.50 -10.11
CA TYR A 185 -12.08 13.06 -9.94
C TYR A 185 -13.50 12.70 -9.49
N THR A 186 -13.97 11.52 -9.91
CA THR A 186 -15.21 10.91 -9.45
C THR A 186 -14.89 9.78 -8.48
N LEU A 187 -15.56 9.74 -7.33
CA LEU A 187 -15.51 8.59 -6.43
C LEU A 187 -16.42 7.50 -7.00
N GLU A 188 -15.85 6.38 -7.44
CA GLU A 188 -16.59 5.29 -8.07
C GLU A 188 -17.09 4.27 -7.05
N GLN A 189 -16.23 3.93 -6.09
CA GLN A 189 -16.47 2.86 -5.14
C GLN A 189 -15.75 3.16 -3.83
N ILE A 190 -16.36 2.76 -2.72
CA ILE A 190 -15.69 2.70 -1.41
C ILE A 190 -15.98 1.34 -0.77
N ASN A 191 -14.92 0.68 -0.30
CA ASN A 191 -15.03 -0.56 0.48
C ASN A 191 -14.61 -0.30 1.91
N LEU A 192 -15.29 -0.97 2.83
CA LEU A 192 -15.00 -0.93 4.26
C LEU A 192 -14.49 -2.30 4.68
N ILE A 193 -13.42 -2.31 5.46
CA ILE A 193 -12.76 -3.53 5.94
C ILE A 193 -12.57 -3.41 7.45
N ASP A 194 -13.10 -4.40 8.17
CA ASP A 194 -12.91 -4.52 9.61
C ASP A 194 -11.55 -5.18 9.91
N MET A 195 -10.49 -4.39 9.78
CA MET A 195 -9.12 -4.81 10.08
C MET A 195 -8.94 -5.12 11.58
N PHE A 196 -9.73 -4.48 12.44
CA PHE A 196 -9.63 -4.54 13.90
C PHE A 196 -11.00 -4.81 14.55
N PRO A 197 -11.51 -6.06 14.46
CA PRO A 197 -12.80 -6.41 15.02
C PRO A 197 -12.92 -6.04 16.50
N ARG A 198 -14.11 -5.57 16.88
CA ARG A 198 -14.42 -5.08 18.25
C ARG A 198 -13.68 -3.78 18.63
N THR A 199 -13.21 -3.02 17.65
CA THR A 199 -12.66 -1.66 17.86
C THR A 199 -13.44 -0.62 17.04
N TYR A 200 -13.14 0.66 17.24
CA TYR A 200 -13.68 1.75 16.42
C TYR A 200 -12.91 1.94 15.09
N HIS A 201 -11.82 1.21 14.87
CA HIS A 201 -11.00 1.37 13.67
C HIS A 201 -11.61 0.64 12.49
N MET A 202 -11.65 1.32 11.34
CA MET A 202 -12.15 0.78 10.09
C MET A 202 -11.19 1.18 8.97
N GLU A 203 -10.80 0.21 8.15
CA GLU A 203 -10.04 0.48 6.95
C GLU A 203 -11.00 0.77 5.79
N HIS A 204 -10.61 1.72 4.94
CA HIS A 204 -11.39 2.17 3.81
C HIS A 204 -10.54 2.04 2.56
N ILE A 205 -11.12 1.59 1.46
CA ILE A 205 -10.49 1.63 0.14
C ILE A 205 -11.40 2.42 -0.78
N ALA A 206 -10.98 3.63 -1.14
CA ALA A 206 -11.68 4.49 -2.08
C ALA A 206 -11.06 4.40 -3.46
N PHE A 207 -11.90 4.24 -4.46
CA PHE A 207 -11.53 4.15 -5.88
C PHE A 207 -12.02 5.40 -6.59
N LEU A 208 -11.10 6.12 -7.22
CA LEU A 208 -11.40 7.32 -7.96
C LEU A 208 -10.90 7.22 -9.40
N SER A 209 -11.67 7.78 -10.32
CA SER A 209 -11.33 7.93 -11.73
C SER A 209 -11.51 9.37 -12.18
N LYS A 210 -10.96 9.70 -13.35
CA LYS A 210 -11.06 11.01 -13.98
C LYS A 210 -11.78 10.93 -15.32
#